data_AF-A0A089N8V6-F1
#
_entry.id   AF-A0A089N8V6-F1
#
_cell.length_a   1.000
_cell.length_b   1.000
_cell.length_c   1.000
_cell.angle_alpha   90.00
_cell.angle_beta   90.00
_cell.angle_gamma   90.00
#
_symmetry.space_group_name_H-M   'P 1'
#
loop_
_entity.id
_entity.type
_entity.pdbx_description
1 polymer ?
#
loop_
_entity_poly.entity_id
_entity_poly.type
_entity_poly.pdbx_seq_one_letter_code
_entity_poly.pdbx_strand_id
1 'polypeptide(L)'
;MPDPLSQQPPSSAGYAQYVQKYSGSIYALSRLLLGLETEAEEAAVKTFAALYEPYLQKRLDPLAFSLDAYRECIQQCSRLTQARKPCSANTLTWESRLILALRYGLQLPLPEISAILQRSVPDLKAQLRQVREQMAGQESLLPKSGLTAG
;
A
#
# COMPACT_ATOMS: atom_id res chain seq x y z
N MET A 1 30.00 31.55 -20.03
CA MET A 1 30.41 30.26 -19.45
C MET A 1 29.17 29.62 -18.85
N PRO A 2 28.79 28.38 -19.19
CA PRO A 2 27.70 27.71 -18.51
C PRO A 2 28.16 27.14 -17.16
N ASP A 3 27.29 27.18 -16.16
CA ASP A 3 27.52 26.70 -14.78
C ASP A 3 27.85 25.20 -14.71
N PRO A 4 28.86 24.76 -13.93
CA PRO A 4 29.25 23.36 -13.80
C PRO A 4 28.45 22.56 -12.74
N LEU A 5 27.42 23.15 -12.13
CA LEU A 5 26.69 22.54 -11.00
C LEU A 5 25.28 22.12 -11.39
N SER A 6 25.13 20.96 -12.04
CA SER A 6 23.97 20.04 -11.92
C SER A 6 24.11 18.87 -12.90
N GLN A 7 25.25 18.20 -12.93
CA GLN A 7 25.32 16.87 -13.54
C GLN A 7 24.90 15.84 -12.49
N GLN A 8 23.61 15.83 -12.17
CA GLN A 8 23.03 14.71 -11.44
C GLN A 8 23.26 13.47 -12.33
N PRO A 9 23.90 12.40 -11.84
CA PRO A 9 24.24 11.26 -12.69
C PRO A 9 22.95 10.75 -13.36
N PRO A 10 23.00 10.34 -14.64
CA PRO A 10 21.81 10.02 -15.43
C PRO A 10 20.94 8.93 -14.77
N SER A 11 21.54 8.06 -13.95
CA SER A 11 20.84 7.10 -13.09
C SER A 11 20.01 7.76 -11.99
N SER A 12 20.52 8.78 -11.31
CA SER A 12 19.79 9.49 -10.25
C SER A 12 18.61 10.30 -10.81
N ALA A 13 18.77 10.90 -11.99
CA ALA A 13 17.68 11.60 -12.67
C ALA A 13 16.56 10.64 -13.12
N GLY A 14 16.92 9.45 -13.61
CA GLY A 14 15.94 8.42 -13.97
C GLY A 14 15.18 7.88 -12.76
N TYR A 15 15.87 7.64 -11.64
CA TYR A 15 15.21 7.18 -10.41
C TYR A 15 14.25 8.22 -9.82
N ALA A 16 14.64 9.49 -9.82
CA ALA A 16 13.82 10.58 -9.31
C ALA A 16 12.46 10.67 -10.03
N GLN A 17 12.40 10.37 -11.33
CA GLN A 17 11.14 10.33 -12.08
C GLN A 17 10.20 9.22 -11.57
N TYR A 18 10.74 8.04 -11.24
CA TYR A 18 9.95 6.96 -10.65
C TYR A 18 9.44 7.33 -9.26
N VAL A 19 10.29 7.91 -8.41
CA VAL A 19 9.90 8.38 -7.09
C VAL A 19 8.80 9.43 -7.21
N GLN A 20 8.96 10.43 -8.07
CA GLN A 20 7.96 11.47 -8.28
C GLN A 20 6.63 10.91 -8.79
N LYS A 21 6.68 9.93 -9.69
CA LYS A 21 5.48 9.30 -10.27
C LYS A 21 4.69 8.48 -9.26
N TYR A 22 5.35 7.77 -8.35
CA TYR A 22 4.70 6.79 -7.47
C TYR A 22 4.64 7.22 -5.99
N SER A 23 5.32 8.29 -5.57
CA SER A 23 5.35 8.72 -4.17
C SER A 23 3.95 8.93 -3.59
N GLY A 24 3.06 9.58 -4.34
CA GLY A 24 1.69 9.82 -3.90
C GLY A 24 0.89 8.53 -3.66
N SER A 25 0.98 7.55 -4.57
CA SER A 25 0.24 6.30 -4.43
C SER A 25 0.82 5.37 -3.37
N ILE A 26 2.15 5.36 -3.21
CA ILE A 26 2.83 4.61 -2.16
C ILE A 26 2.51 5.20 -0.79
N TYR A 27 2.61 6.52 -0.63
CA TYR A 27 2.22 7.18 0.62
C TYR A 27 0.75 6.94 0.96
N ALA A 28 -0.16 7.04 -0.02
CA ALA A 28 -1.57 6.76 0.16
C ALA A 28 -1.82 5.31 0.61
N LEU A 29 -1.11 4.33 0.02
CA LEU A 29 -1.19 2.94 0.47
C LEU A 29 -0.71 2.78 1.92
N SER A 30 0.45 3.35 2.26
CA SER A 30 1.00 3.28 3.61
C SER A 30 0.06 3.91 4.64
N ARG A 31 -0.54 5.06 4.30
CA ARG A 31 -1.58 5.74 5.09
C ARG A 31 -2.78 4.84 5.36
N LEU A 32 -3.30 4.18 4.32
CA LEU A 32 -4.46 3.28 4.43
C LEU A 32 -4.16 2.05 5.30
N LEU A 33 -2.92 1.53 5.27
CA LEU A 33 -2.53 0.33 6.01
C LEU A 33 -2.14 0.61 7.46
N LEU A 34 -1.43 1.72 7.71
CA LEU A 34 -0.81 2.02 9.01
C LEU A 34 -1.63 3.00 9.86
N GLY A 35 -2.43 3.86 9.21
CA GLY A 35 -3.31 4.84 9.85
C GLY A 35 -2.60 6.06 10.47
N LEU A 36 -1.30 5.97 10.74
CA LEU A 36 -0.48 7.08 11.26
C LEU A 36 0.34 7.72 10.14
N GLU A 37 0.39 9.05 10.11
CA GLU A 37 1.10 9.81 9.07
C GLU A 37 2.61 9.58 9.12
N THR A 38 3.19 9.60 10.32
CA THR A 38 4.63 9.40 10.53
C THR A 38 5.10 8.03 10.04
N GLU A 39 4.36 6.98 10.35
CA GLU A 39 4.69 5.64 9.88
C GLU A 39 4.43 5.47 8.38
N ALA A 40 3.43 6.16 7.84
CA ALA A 40 3.18 6.13 6.39
C ALA A 40 4.31 6.79 5.61
N GLU A 41 4.83 7.91 6.10
CA GLU A 41 6.01 8.56 5.54
C GLU A 41 7.26 7.69 5.68
N GLU A 42 7.49 7.12 6.87
CA GLU A 42 8.61 6.20 7.11
C GLU A 42 8.56 4.99 6.17
N ALA A 43 7.38 4.38 5.98
CA ALA A 43 7.19 3.26 5.07
C ALA A 43 7.50 3.67 3.62
N ALA A 44 6.97 4.80 3.15
CA ALA A 44 7.21 5.29 1.80
C ALA A 44 8.71 5.57 1.55
N VAL A 45 9.40 6.22 2.50
CA VAL A 45 10.84 6.46 2.41
C VAL A 45 11.62 5.15 2.36
N LYS A 46 11.30 4.19 3.24
CA LYS A 46 11.94 2.87 3.25
C LYS A 46 11.72 2.10 1.95
N THR A 47 10.53 2.21 1.35
CA THR A 47 10.22 1.60 0.05
C THR A 47 11.13 2.11 -1.05
N PHE A 48 11.23 3.43 -1.23
CA PHE A 48 12.11 3.98 -2.26
C PHE A 48 13.59 3.83 -1.92
N ALA A 49 13.98 3.76 -0.65
CA ALA A 49 15.35 3.42 -0.29
C ALA A 49 15.70 1.98 -0.69
N ALA A 50 14.80 1.03 -0.44
CA ALA A 50 15.00 -0.38 -0.77
C ALA A 50 15.06 -0.65 -2.28
N LEU A 51 14.32 0.12 -3.09
CA LEU A 51 14.30 -0.02 -4.55
C LEU A 51 15.46 0.69 -5.26
N TYR A 52 16.17 1.58 -4.58
CA TYR A 52 17.27 2.32 -5.19
C TYR A 52 18.47 1.43 -5.54
N GLU A 53 18.85 0.50 -4.66
CA GLU A 53 19.97 -0.41 -4.91
C GLU A 53 19.68 -1.37 -6.09
N PRO A 54 18.52 -2.07 -6.16
CA PRO A 54 18.13 -2.84 -7.34
C PRO A 54 18.06 -2.00 -8.63
N TYR A 55 17.65 -0.74 -8.54
CA TYR A 55 17.63 0.18 -9.67
C TYR A 55 19.05 0.44 -10.21
N LEU A 56 20.01 0.77 -9.34
CA LEU A 56 21.40 1.01 -9.72
C LEU A 56 22.04 -0.22 -10.37
N GLN A 57 21.70 -1.41 -9.87
CA GLN A 57 22.15 -2.68 -10.42
C GLN A 57 21.45 -3.08 -11.73
N LYS A 58 20.54 -2.26 -12.27
CA LYS A 58 19.71 -2.54 -13.45
C LYS A 58 18.93 -3.85 -13.34
N ARG A 59 18.56 -4.24 -12.12
CA ARG A 59 17.77 -5.43 -11.83
C ARG A 59 16.26 -5.17 -11.84
N LEU A 60 15.87 -3.90 -11.88
CA LEU A 60 14.47 -3.51 -12.04
C LEU A 60 14.12 -3.36 -13.51
N ASP A 61 13.02 -3.98 -13.90
CA ASP A 61 12.37 -3.71 -15.17
C ASP A 61 11.55 -2.40 -15.04
N PRO A 62 11.82 -1.37 -15.86
CA PRO A 62 11.01 -0.15 -15.94
C PRO A 62 9.49 -0.40 -15.99
N LEU A 63 9.07 -1.46 -16.67
CA LEU A 63 7.64 -1.81 -16.82
C LEU A 63 7.07 -2.48 -15.57
N ALA A 64 7.91 -3.10 -14.74
CA ALA A 64 7.51 -3.76 -13.50
C ALA A 64 7.68 -2.86 -12.26
N PHE A 65 8.34 -1.70 -12.38
CA PHE A 65 8.65 -0.83 -11.24
C PHE A 65 7.43 -0.50 -10.37
N SER A 66 6.26 -0.26 -10.97
CA SER A 66 5.04 0.01 -10.20
C SER A 66 4.67 -1.17 -9.28
N LEU A 67 4.72 -2.39 -9.81
CA LEU A 67 4.43 -3.61 -9.05
C LEU A 67 5.44 -3.80 -7.93
N ASP A 68 6.72 -3.60 -8.21
CA ASP A 68 7.79 -3.72 -7.22
C ASP A 68 7.66 -2.66 -6.13
N ALA A 69 7.28 -1.43 -6.48
CA ALA A 69 7.00 -0.36 -5.53
C ALA A 69 5.84 -0.71 -4.58
N TYR A 70 4.72 -1.20 -5.12
CA TYR A 70 3.60 -1.63 -4.28
C TYR A 70 3.96 -2.82 -3.39
N ARG A 71 4.67 -3.83 -3.92
CA ARG A 71 5.08 -5.01 -3.14
C ARG A 71 6.02 -4.65 -2.01
N GLU A 72 7.03 -3.84 -2.29
CA GLU A 72 7.97 -3.38 -1.28
C GLU A 72 7.26 -2.53 -0.22
N CYS A 73 6.36 -1.63 -0.62
CA CYS A 73 5.51 -0.89 0.32
C CYS A 73 4.69 -1.80 1.24
N ILE A 74 4.03 -2.82 0.68
CA ILE A 74 3.26 -3.80 1.47
C ILE A 74 4.17 -4.52 2.47
N GLN A 75 5.38 -4.89 2.05
CA GLN A 75 6.36 -5.54 2.93
C GLN A 75 6.80 -4.62 4.08
N GLN A 76 7.12 -3.35 3.79
CA GLN A 76 7.50 -2.37 4.81
C GLN A 76 6.35 -2.10 5.79
N CYS A 77 5.12 -1.92 5.30
CA CYS A 77 3.95 -1.72 6.14
C CYS A 77 3.65 -2.95 7.03
N SER A 78 3.84 -4.16 6.50
CA SER A 78 3.67 -5.40 7.28
C SER A 78 4.68 -5.48 8.43
N ARG A 79 5.96 -5.16 8.17
CA ARG A 79 7.01 -5.12 9.21
C ARG A 79 6.70 -4.10 10.31
N LEU A 80 6.27 -2.89 9.94
CA LEU A 80 5.87 -1.86 10.92
C LEU A 80 4.64 -2.30 11.74
N THR A 81 3.67 -2.92 11.10
CA THR A 81 2.47 -3.45 11.79
C THR A 81 2.83 -4.58 12.77
N GLN A 82 3.79 -5.44 12.43
CA GLN A 82 4.28 -6.50 13.32
C GLN A 82 5.10 -5.98 14.50
N ALA A 83 5.81 -4.85 14.32
CA ALA A 83 6.54 -4.20 15.38
C ALA A 83 5.63 -3.53 16.43
N ARG A 84 4.38 -3.21 16.05
CA ARG A 84 3.37 -2.72 17.00
C ARG A 84 2.92 -3.85 17.92
N LYS A 85 2.79 -3.55 19.22
CA LYS A 85 2.07 -4.45 20.14
C LYS A 85 0.64 -4.65 19.61
N PRO A 86 0.12 -5.89 19.56
CA PRO A 86 -1.23 -6.14 19.08
C PRO A 86 -2.24 -5.40 19.98
N CYS A 87 -2.79 -4.30 19.48
CA CYS A 87 -3.93 -3.62 20.09
C CYS A 87 -5.19 -4.28 19.55
N SER A 88 -6.00 -4.85 20.45
CA SER A 88 -7.10 -5.78 20.21
C SER A 88 -8.36 -5.17 19.58
N ALA A 89 -8.23 -4.15 18.73
CA ALA A 89 -9.38 -3.41 18.19
C ALA A 89 -9.64 -3.61 16.69
N ASN A 90 -8.75 -4.28 15.94
CA ASN A 90 -8.96 -4.48 14.51
C ASN A 90 -9.73 -5.77 14.23
N THR A 91 -10.97 -5.62 13.78
CA THR A 91 -11.86 -6.71 13.36
C THR A 91 -11.44 -7.36 12.04
N LEU A 92 -10.63 -6.69 11.22
CA LEU A 92 -10.19 -7.17 9.92
C LEU A 92 -8.74 -7.68 9.95
N THR A 93 -8.51 -8.82 9.31
CA THR A 93 -7.17 -9.37 9.09
C THR A 93 -6.31 -8.43 8.24
N TRP A 94 -4.99 -8.59 8.31
CA TRP A 94 -4.05 -7.83 7.46
C TRP A 94 -4.40 -7.95 5.97
N GLU A 95 -4.67 -9.16 5.49
CA GLU A 95 -5.00 -9.40 4.08
C GLU A 95 -6.29 -8.71 3.65
N SER A 96 -7.33 -8.75 4.50
CA SER A 96 -8.59 -8.09 4.22
C SER A 96 -8.40 -6.57 4.12
N ARG A 97 -7.65 -5.97 5.05
CA ARG A 97 -7.30 -4.53 4.99
C ARG A 97 -6.51 -4.20 3.73
N LEU A 98 -5.56 -5.04 3.36
CA LEU A 98 -4.74 -4.85 2.17
C LEU A 98 -5.59 -4.84 0.89
N ILE A 99 -6.48 -5.81 0.72
CA ILE A 99 -7.35 -5.88 -0.46
C ILE A 99 -8.33 -4.71 -0.50
N LEU A 100 -8.88 -4.28 0.64
CA LEU A 100 -9.74 -3.09 0.72
C LEU A 100 -8.98 -1.81 0.36
N ALA A 101 -7.76 -1.63 0.89
CA ALA A 101 -6.92 -0.48 0.60
C ALA A 101 -6.58 -0.38 -0.89
N LEU A 102 -6.18 -1.50 -1.52
CA LEU A 102 -5.87 -1.52 -2.95
C LEU A 102 -7.11 -1.32 -3.82
N ARG A 103 -8.23 -1.98 -3.49
CA ARG A 103 -9.44 -1.96 -4.35
C ARG A 103 -10.27 -0.70 -4.21
N TYR A 104 -10.46 -0.19 -2.98
CA TYR A 104 -11.35 0.94 -2.71
C TYR A 104 -10.60 2.20 -2.32
N GLY A 105 -9.45 2.08 -1.66
CA GLY A 105 -8.61 3.22 -1.31
C GLY A 105 -7.85 3.77 -2.51
N LEU A 106 -7.10 2.92 -3.20
CA LEU A 106 -6.34 3.29 -4.41
C LEU A 106 -7.10 3.06 -5.72
N GLN A 107 -8.28 2.44 -5.65
CA GLN A 107 -9.14 2.17 -6.81
C GLN A 107 -8.49 1.31 -7.91
N LEU A 108 -7.49 0.50 -7.56
CA LEU A 108 -6.79 -0.34 -8.53
C LEU A 108 -7.73 -1.39 -9.16
N PRO A 109 -7.54 -1.72 -10.45
CA PRO A 109 -8.29 -2.76 -11.11
C PRO A 109 -7.83 -4.15 -10.63
N LEU A 110 -8.74 -5.13 -10.61
CA LEU A 110 -8.46 -6.48 -10.10
C LEU A 110 -7.25 -7.17 -10.76
N PRO A 111 -7.00 -7.05 -12.08
CA PRO A 111 -5.81 -7.62 -12.70
C PRO A 111 -4.50 -7.03 -12.14
N GLU A 112 -4.49 -5.74 -11.80
CA GLU A 112 -3.31 -5.10 -11.22
C GLU A 112 -3.11 -5.53 -9.77
N ILE A 113 -4.19 -5.62 -8.98
CA ILE A 113 -4.14 -6.17 -7.62
C ILE A 113 -3.66 -7.63 -7.64
N SER A 114 -4.12 -8.41 -8.62
CA SER A 114 -3.67 -9.78 -8.87
C SER A 114 -2.16 -9.85 -9.12
N ALA A 115 -1.64 -8.95 -9.96
CA ALA A 115 -0.22 -8.87 -10.24
C ALA A 115 0.58 -8.44 -9.00
N ILE A 116 0.13 -7.43 -8.25
CA ILE A 116 0.79 -6.95 -7.03
C ILE A 116 0.87 -8.06 -6.00
N LEU A 117 -0.28 -8.68 -5.68
CA LEU A 117 -0.40 -9.69 -4.62
C LEU A 117 0.00 -11.10 -5.05
N GLN A 118 0.31 -11.32 -6.32
CA GLN A 118 0.59 -12.65 -6.90
C GLN A 118 -0.52 -13.66 -6.61
N ARG A 119 -1.77 -13.24 -6.76
CA ARG A 119 -2.97 -14.06 -6.51
C ARG A 119 -3.90 -14.05 -7.70
N SER A 120 -4.71 -15.08 -7.85
CA SER A 120 -5.66 -15.15 -8.95
C SER A 120 -6.82 -14.15 -8.76
N VAL A 121 -7.35 -13.61 -9.86
CA VAL A 121 -8.54 -12.74 -9.83
C VAL A 121 -9.77 -13.42 -9.20
N PRO A 122 -10.06 -14.72 -9.46
CA PRO A 122 -11.12 -15.44 -8.75
C PRO A 122 -10.95 -15.43 -7.23
N ASP A 123 -9.74 -15.68 -6.72
CA ASP A 123 -9.48 -15.68 -5.27
C ASP A 123 -9.69 -14.30 -4.66
N LEU A 124 -9.25 -13.25 -5.36
CA LEU A 124 -9.47 -11.87 -4.91
C LEU A 124 -10.96 -11.51 -4.86
N LYS A 125 -11.77 -11.96 -5.83
CA LYS A 125 -13.22 -11.76 -5.82
C LYS A 125 -13.88 -12.50 -4.67
N ALA A 126 -13.48 -13.75 -4.41
CA ALA A 126 -13.98 -14.54 -3.30
C ALA A 126 -13.68 -13.86 -1.96
N GLN A 127 -12.44 -13.39 -1.77
CA GLN A 127 -12.06 -12.69 -0.54
C GLN A 127 -12.78 -11.34 -0.38
N LEU A 128 -12.92 -10.55 -1.45
CA LEU A 128 -13.72 -9.32 -1.41
C LEU A 128 -15.17 -9.58 -1.02
N ARG A 129 -15.76 -10.68 -1.51
CA ARG A 129 -17.10 -11.10 -1.12
C ARG A 129 -17.16 -11.44 0.37
N GLN A 130 -16.24 -12.29 0.85
CA GLN A 130 -16.17 -12.68 2.26
C GLN A 130 -16.00 -11.46 3.19
N VAL A 131 -15.13 -10.51 2.81
CA VAL A 131 -14.91 -9.28 3.60
C VAL A 131 -16.17 -8.42 3.65
N ARG A 132 -16.91 -8.29 2.54
CA ARG A 132 -18.20 -7.58 2.53
C ARG A 132 -19.23 -8.26 3.43
N GLU A 133 -19.30 -9.59 3.41
CA GLU A 133 -20.22 -10.36 4.27
C GLU A 133 -19.86 -10.20 5.76
N GLN A 134 -18.56 -10.18 6.10
CA GLN A 134 -18.09 -9.91 7.46
C GLN A 134 -18.47 -8.50 7.95
N MET A 135 -18.31 -7.49 7.09
CA MET A 135 -18.68 -6.11 7.45
C MET A 135 -20.20 -5.95 7.60
N ALA A 136 -21.00 -6.53 6.70
CA ALA A 136 -22.46 -6.51 6.80
C ALA A 136 -22.98 -7.26 8.05
N GLY A 137 -22.34 -8.37 8.41
CA GLY A 137 -22.66 -9.11 9.64
C GLY A 137 -22.36 -8.33 10.93
N GLN A 138 -21.34 -7.47 10.92
CA GLN A 138 -21.01 -6.60 12.06
C GLN A 138 -21.99 -5.44 12.21
N GLU A 139 -22.43 -4.82 11.12
CA GLU A 139 -23.47 -3.77 11.16
C GLU A 139 -24.80 -4.31 11.73
N SER A 140 -25.14 -5.57 11.45
CA SER A 140 -26.37 -6.19 11.96
C SER A 140 -26.32 -6.52 13.46
N LEU A 141 -25.14 -6.56 14.09
CA LEU A 141 -24.95 -6.89 15.50
C LEU A 141 -24.83 -5.65 16.41
N LEU A 142 -24.73 -4.45 15.84
CA LEU A 142 -24.84 -3.21 16.62
C LEU A 142 -26.28 -3.09 17.13
N PRO A 143 -26.52 -3.14 18.46
CA PRO A 143 -27.85 -2.89 18.99
C PRO A 143 -28.24 -1.48 18.56
N LYS A 144 -29.38 -1.34 17.87
CA LYS A 144 -30.03 -0.05 17.66
C LYS A 144 -30.20 0.56 19.05
N SER A 145 -29.31 1.48 19.45
CA SER A 145 -29.48 2.27 20.65
C SER A 145 -30.86 2.91 20.53
N GLY A 146 -31.78 2.41 21.35
CA GLY A 146 -33.17 2.79 21.30
C GLY A 146 -33.26 4.30 21.45
N LEU A 147 -33.99 4.93 20.53
CA LEU A 147 -34.66 6.18 20.86
C LEU A 147 -35.55 5.90 22.07
N THR A 148 -35.10 6.30 23.26
CA THR A 148 -35.99 6.55 24.39
C THR A 148 -36.26 8.04 24.42
N ALA A 149 -37.56 8.35 24.31
CA ALA A 149 -38.15 9.67 24.34
C ALA A 149 -37.78 10.48 25.59
N GLY A 150 -37.82 11.80 25.43
CA GLY A 150 -37.97 12.81 26.48
C GLY A 150 -38.76 13.97 25.91
#